data_AF-A0A0D0CHF4-F1
#
_entry.id   AF-A0A0D0CHF4-F1
#
_cell.length_a   1.000
_cell.length_b   1.000
_cell.length_c   1.000
_cell.angle_alpha   90.00
_cell.angle_beta   90.00
_cell.angle_gamma   90.00
#
_symmetry.space_group_name_H-M   'P 1'
#
loop_
_entity.id
_entity.type
_entity.pdbx_description
1 polymer ?
#
loop_
_entity_poly.entity_id
_entity_poly.type
_entity_poly.pdbx_seq_one_letter_code
_entity_poly.pdbx_strand_id
1 'polypeptide(L)'
;MSSRLVWDTAASPFAPVIGTNYAPSLVELVKLKAALVEPQQELYRLESEIAHVQAILDGLLSEKRVEAYIEAHEALMSPIRQIPSETLAEIFMQCLPLDSGYGLRSLKYAPLLMTRICRDWQRIAIETPRLWGSLHIYFPPHLSQDAAFRRIAGVKLWLQRTGSVLPISISL
;
A
#
# COMPACT_ATOMS: atom_id res chain seq x y z
N MET A 1 -36.09 -18.38 -20.25
CA MET A 1 -35.02 -18.66 -21.24
C MET A 1 -35.10 -17.60 -22.32
N SER A 2 -34.62 -16.37 -22.03
CA SER A 2 -34.75 -15.22 -22.93
C SER A 2 -33.74 -15.37 -24.06
N SER A 3 -34.21 -15.39 -25.30
CA SER A 3 -33.35 -15.55 -26.47
C SER A 3 -32.38 -14.39 -26.56
N ARG A 4 -31.08 -14.68 -26.43
CA ARG A 4 -30.00 -13.78 -26.87
C ARG A 4 -30.03 -13.71 -28.40
N LEU A 5 -31.02 -13.00 -28.96
CA LEU A 5 -30.98 -12.55 -30.34
C LEU A 5 -30.12 -11.28 -30.32
N VAL A 6 -28.86 -11.54 -30.65
CA VAL A 6 -27.73 -10.62 -30.70
C VAL A 6 -28.15 -9.41 -31.52
N TRP A 7 -27.96 -8.21 -30.96
CA TRP A 7 -28.05 -6.93 -31.67
C TRP A 7 -26.98 -6.88 -32.78
N ASP A 8 -27.17 -7.70 -33.82
CA ASP A 8 -26.25 -7.92 -34.91
C ASP A 8 -26.63 -7.04 -36.09
N THR A 9 -25.73 -6.13 -36.45
CA THR A 9 -25.90 -5.25 -37.60
C THR A 9 -26.05 -6.00 -38.92
N ALA A 10 -25.52 -7.23 -39.03
CA ALA A 10 -25.65 -8.07 -40.22
C ALA A 10 -27.08 -8.64 -40.41
N ALA A 11 -27.85 -8.75 -39.33
CA ALA A 11 -29.26 -9.17 -39.36
C ALA A 11 -30.22 -8.00 -39.60
N SER A 12 -29.70 -6.77 -39.69
CA SER A 12 -30.52 -5.57 -39.94
C SER A 12 -31.07 -5.55 -41.36
N PRO A 13 -32.32 -5.10 -41.58
CA PRO A 13 -32.84 -4.82 -42.92
C PRO A 13 -32.06 -3.70 -43.65
N PHE A 14 -31.21 -2.97 -42.93
CA PHE A 14 -30.30 -1.96 -43.48
C PHE A 14 -28.84 -2.41 -43.53
N ALA A 15 -28.53 -3.69 -43.27
CA ALA A 15 -27.16 -4.21 -43.24
C ALA A 15 -26.27 -3.80 -44.44
N PRO A 16 -26.75 -3.83 -45.71
CA PRO A 16 -25.92 -3.48 -46.87
C PRO A 16 -25.48 -2.01 -46.93
N VAL A 17 -26.18 -1.12 -46.20
CA VAL A 17 -25.94 0.33 -46.24
C VAL A 17 -25.35 0.87 -44.94
N ILE A 18 -25.28 0.06 -43.88
CA ILE A 18 -24.61 0.42 -42.62
C ILE A 18 -23.10 0.64 -42.91
N GLY A 19 -22.57 1.78 -42.45
CA GLY A 19 -21.17 2.16 -42.66
C GLY A 19 -20.85 2.80 -44.02
N THR A 20 -21.88 3.18 -44.80
CA THR A 20 -21.73 3.86 -46.10
C THR A 20 -22.26 5.30 -46.05
N ASN A 21 -22.01 6.09 -47.10
CA ASN A 21 -22.57 7.44 -47.28
C ASN A 21 -24.01 7.45 -47.83
N TYR A 22 -24.73 6.32 -47.79
CA TYR A 22 -26.09 6.21 -48.28
C TYR A 22 -27.05 7.13 -47.51
N ALA A 23 -27.89 7.88 -48.23
CA ALA A 23 -28.89 8.78 -47.65
C ALA A 23 -30.29 8.13 -47.70
N PRO A 24 -30.90 7.77 -46.55
CA PRO A 24 -32.20 7.11 -46.53
C PRO A 24 -33.33 8.06 -46.96
N SER A 25 -34.30 7.52 -47.68
CA SER A 25 -35.57 8.19 -48.00
C SER A 25 -36.45 8.38 -46.75
N LEU A 26 -37.48 9.24 -46.84
CA LEU A 26 -38.44 9.46 -45.74
C LEU A 26 -39.10 8.17 -45.24
N VAL A 27 -39.41 7.23 -46.13
CA VAL A 27 -40.03 5.95 -45.77
C VAL A 27 -39.03 5.05 -45.02
N GLU A 28 -37.76 5.04 -45.45
CA GLU A 28 -36.70 4.30 -44.78
C GLU A 28 -36.37 4.90 -43.42
N LEU A 29 -36.43 6.23 -43.28
CA LEU A 29 -36.29 6.92 -42.00
C LEU A 29 -37.37 6.48 -40.98
N VAL A 30 -38.62 6.28 -41.42
CA VAL A 30 -39.68 5.77 -40.55
C VAL A 30 -39.38 4.33 -40.12
N LYS A 31 -38.93 3.47 -41.04
CA LYS A 31 -38.54 2.08 -40.74
C LYS A 31 -37.34 2.00 -39.80
N LEU A 32 -36.33 2.86 -39.99
CA LEU A 32 -35.16 2.98 -39.11
C LEU A 32 -35.57 3.38 -37.70
N LYS A 33 -36.42 4.41 -37.57
CA LYS A 33 -36.93 4.83 -36.25
C LYS A 33 -37.69 3.71 -35.56
N ALA A 34 -38.55 2.99 -36.27
CA ALA A 34 -39.29 1.86 -35.72
C ALA A 34 -38.35 0.72 -35.27
N ALA A 35 -37.33 0.40 -36.07
CA ALA A 35 -36.34 -0.63 -35.74
C ALA A 35 -35.47 -0.31 -34.51
N LEU A 36 -35.36 0.97 -34.12
CA LEU A 36 -34.59 1.40 -32.96
C LEU A 36 -35.37 1.37 -31.64
N VAL A 37 -36.71 1.27 -31.68
CA VAL A 37 -37.54 1.36 -30.46
C VAL A 37 -37.19 0.27 -29.44
N GLU A 38 -37.10 -0.99 -29.88
CA GLU A 38 -36.79 -2.12 -29.00
C GLU A 38 -35.34 -2.10 -28.47
N PRO A 39 -34.28 -1.89 -29.30
CA PRO A 39 -32.92 -1.70 -28.80
C PRO A 39 -32.79 -0.54 -27.80
N GLN A 40 -33.49 0.57 -28.04
CA GLN A 40 -33.47 1.71 -27.13
C GLN A 40 -34.11 1.37 -25.78
N GLN A 41 -35.24 0.67 -25.78
CA GLN A 41 -35.90 0.24 -24.55
C GLN A 41 -35.04 -0.74 -23.75
N GLU A 42 -34.38 -1.71 -24.40
CA GLU A 42 -33.48 -2.62 -23.71
C GLU A 42 -32.24 -1.89 -23.17
N LEU A 43 -31.70 -0.92 -23.92
CA LEU A 43 -30.60 -0.08 -23.43
C LEU A 43 -31.02 0.69 -22.17
N TYR A 44 -32.17 1.36 -22.17
CA TYR A 44 -32.68 2.06 -20.99
C TYR A 44 -32.88 1.12 -19.80
N ARG A 45 -33.38 -0.10 -20.03
CA ARG A 45 -33.53 -1.12 -18.98
C ARG A 45 -32.17 -1.48 -18.39
N LEU A 46 -31.18 -1.79 -19.24
CA LEU A 46 -29.84 -2.17 -18.80
C LEU A 46 -29.16 -1.02 -18.04
N GLU A 47 -29.27 0.22 -18.53
CA GLU A 47 -28.72 1.40 -17.85
C GLU A 47 -29.34 1.60 -16.47
N SER A 48 -30.66 1.40 -16.33
CA SER A 48 -31.34 1.46 -15.04
C SER A 48 -30.90 0.35 -14.09
N GLU A 49 -30.70 -0.87 -14.59
CA GLU A 49 -30.26 -2.01 -13.79
C GLU A 49 -28.81 -1.83 -13.33
N ILE A 50 -27.94 -1.33 -14.21
CA ILE A 50 -26.57 -0.95 -13.87
C ILE A 50 -26.57 0.13 -12.80
N ALA A 51 -27.33 1.21 -12.98
CA ALA A 51 -27.39 2.29 -12.00
C ALA A 51 -27.88 1.80 -10.62
N HIS A 52 -28.86 0.89 -10.61
CA HIS A 52 -29.37 0.29 -9.38
C HIS A 52 -28.31 -0.57 -8.67
N VAL A 53 -27.65 -1.47 -9.39
CA VAL A 53 -26.59 -2.33 -8.82
C VAL A 53 -25.41 -1.49 -8.37
N GLN A 54 -25.03 -0.45 -9.12
CA GLN A 54 -23.97 0.47 -8.75
C GLN A 54 -24.28 1.17 -7.41
N ALA A 55 -25.50 1.66 -7.24
CA ALA A 55 -25.92 2.29 -5.99
C ALA A 55 -25.89 1.32 -4.79
N ILE A 56 -26.28 0.07 -4.99
CA ILE A 56 -26.18 -0.98 -3.95
C ILE A 56 -24.71 -1.22 -3.59
N LEU A 57 -23.84 -1.37 -4.60
CA LEU A 57 -22.42 -1.61 -4.39
C LEU A 57 -21.77 -0.44 -3.63
N ASP A 58 -22.04 0.78 -4.03
CA ASP A 58 -21.50 1.98 -3.39
C ASP A 58 -21.99 2.08 -1.93
N GLY A 59 -23.25 1.73 -1.67
CA GLY A 59 -23.80 1.61 -0.31
C GLY A 59 -23.03 0.61 0.54
N LEU A 60 -22.87 -0.63 0.06
CA LEU A 60 -22.14 -1.69 0.77
C LEU A 60 -20.67 -1.33 1.01
N LEU A 61 -20.00 -0.70 0.03
CA LEU A 61 -18.62 -0.22 0.19
C LEU A 61 -18.50 0.85 1.28
N SER A 62 -19.51 1.72 1.44
CA SER A 62 -19.54 2.73 2.50
C SER A 62 -19.73 2.12 3.92
N GLU A 63 -20.38 0.97 4.00
CA GLU A 63 -20.58 0.19 5.24
C GLU A 63 -19.38 -0.69 5.58
N LYS A 64 -18.52 -0.98 4.60
CA LYS A 64 -17.26 -1.72 4.76
C LYS A 64 -16.24 -1.06 5.70
N ARG A 65 -16.58 0.11 6.28
CA ARG A 65 -15.89 0.69 7.46
C ARG A 65 -15.72 -0.30 8.62
N VAL A 66 -16.54 -1.35 8.68
CA VAL A 66 -16.41 -2.45 9.64
C VAL A 66 -15.04 -3.14 9.55
N GLU A 67 -14.40 -3.16 8.37
CA GLU A 67 -13.04 -3.71 8.22
C GLU A 67 -12.02 -2.94 9.05
N ALA A 68 -12.01 -1.61 8.94
CA ALA A 68 -11.11 -0.78 9.75
C ALA A 68 -11.37 -0.93 11.26
N TYR A 69 -12.64 -1.15 11.65
CA TYR A 69 -13.00 -1.45 13.04
C TYR A 69 -12.41 -2.79 13.49
N ILE A 70 -12.57 -3.84 12.70
CA ILE A 70 -12.01 -5.18 12.99
C ILE A 70 -10.48 -5.11 13.06
N GLU A 71 -9.82 -4.55 12.05
CA GLU A 71 -8.36 -4.41 11.99
C GLU A 71 -7.81 -3.67 13.22
N ALA A 72 -8.48 -2.61 13.66
CA ALA A 72 -8.06 -1.87 14.86
C ALA A 72 -8.11 -2.76 16.12
N HIS A 73 -9.14 -3.59 16.28
CA HIS A 73 -9.28 -4.48 17.44
C HIS A 73 -8.33 -5.67 17.36
N GLU A 74 -8.14 -6.26 16.18
CA GLU A 74 -7.14 -7.30 15.96
C GLU A 74 -5.72 -6.78 16.24
N ALA A 75 -5.41 -5.55 15.83
CA ALA A 75 -4.15 -4.92 16.13
C ALA A 75 -3.93 -4.73 17.64
N LEU A 76 -4.99 -4.48 18.43
CA LEU A 76 -4.91 -4.41 19.90
C LEU A 76 -4.62 -5.78 20.52
N MET A 77 -5.21 -6.85 19.97
CA MET A 77 -4.98 -8.23 20.40
C MET A 77 -3.67 -8.84 19.89
N SER A 78 -2.92 -8.10 19.06
CA SER A 78 -1.66 -8.56 18.49
C SER A 78 -0.71 -9.06 19.59
N PRO A 79 -0.20 -10.30 19.50
CA PRO A 79 0.68 -10.87 20.53
C PRO A 79 1.89 -10.00 20.85
N ILE A 80 2.40 -9.28 19.86
CA ILE A 80 3.56 -8.39 20.00
C ILE A 80 3.35 -7.29 21.06
N ARG A 81 2.10 -6.90 21.34
CA ARG A 81 1.76 -5.90 22.37
C ARG A 81 1.72 -6.48 23.79
N GLN A 82 1.72 -7.80 23.92
CA GLN A 82 1.70 -8.52 25.20
C GLN A 82 3.08 -9.01 25.62
N ILE A 83 4.07 -8.94 24.73
CA ILE A 83 5.45 -9.35 25.02
C ILE A 83 6.07 -8.33 25.98
N PRO A 84 6.66 -8.78 27.11
CA PRO A 84 7.42 -7.91 28.00
C PRO A 84 8.56 -7.19 27.27
N SER A 85 8.88 -5.97 27.70
CA SER A 85 9.93 -5.15 27.10
C SER A 85 11.29 -5.85 27.03
N GLU A 86 11.61 -6.66 28.04
CA GLU A 86 12.85 -7.42 28.17
C GLU A 86 12.93 -8.51 27.10
N THR A 87 11.84 -9.25 26.89
CA THR A 87 11.76 -10.28 25.85
C THR A 87 11.85 -9.65 24.46
N LEU A 88 11.18 -8.52 24.25
CA LEU A 88 11.27 -7.81 22.98
C LEU A 88 12.69 -7.25 22.72
N ALA A 89 13.38 -6.76 23.75
CA ALA A 89 14.77 -6.34 23.67
C ALA A 89 15.70 -7.50 23.28
N GLU A 90 15.50 -8.70 23.86
CA GLU A 90 16.25 -9.89 23.46
C GLU A 90 15.97 -10.29 22.01
N ILE A 91 14.71 -10.20 21.54
CA ILE A 91 14.40 -10.39 20.11
C ILE A 91 15.18 -9.39 19.25
N PHE A 92 15.23 -8.10 19.62
CA PHE A 92 16.00 -7.10 18.88
C PHE A 92 17.49 -7.43 18.82
N MET A 93 18.07 -7.99 19.89
CA MET A 93 19.45 -8.44 19.91
C MET A 93 19.70 -9.55 18.86
N GLN A 94 18.74 -10.47 18.70
CA GLN A 94 18.82 -11.53 17.69
C GLN A 94 18.63 -11.01 16.25
N CYS A 95 18.06 -9.82 16.08
CA CYS A 95 17.88 -9.18 14.78
C CYS A 95 19.08 -8.32 14.33
N LEU A 96 20.15 -8.25 15.13
CA LEU A 96 21.35 -7.51 14.74
C LEU A 96 22.00 -8.16 13.50
N PRO A 97 22.50 -7.38 12.53
CA PRO A 97 23.11 -7.93 11.33
C PRO A 97 24.32 -8.81 11.67
N LEU A 98 24.25 -10.10 11.30
CA LEU A 98 25.32 -11.08 11.54
C LEU A 98 26.51 -10.84 10.59
N ASP A 99 26.22 -10.45 9.34
CA ASP A 99 27.19 -10.46 8.24
C ASP A 99 28.20 -9.31 8.28
N SER A 100 27.90 -8.21 9.00
CA SER A 100 28.78 -7.04 9.05
C SER A 100 29.74 -7.06 10.24
N GLY A 101 29.59 -7.96 11.22
CA GLY A 101 30.38 -8.00 12.46
C GLY A 101 30.24 -6.77 13.38
N TYR A 102 29.67 -5.68 12.85
CA TYR A 102 29.50 -4.37 13.49
C TYR A 102 28.13 -3.80 13.14
N GLY A 103 27.55 -3.03 14.06
CA GLY A 103 26.31 -2.28 13.83
C GLY A 103 26.47 -1.29 12.68
N LEU A 104 25.70 -1.49 11.61
CA LEU A 104 25.68 -0.55 10.49
C LEU A 104 24.74 0.61 10.82
N ARG A 105 25.25 1.85 10.74
CA ARG A 105 24.42 3.05 10.90
C ARG A 105 23.55 3.31 9.67
N SER A 106 22.55 2.45 9.47
CA SER A 106 21.58 2.48 8.38
C SER A 106 20.17 2.28 8.94
N LEU A 107 19.21 3.06 8.45
CA LEU A 107 17.80 2.96 8.86
C LEU A 107 17.12 1.69 8.31
N LYS A 108 17.81 0.91 7.48
CA LYS A 108 17.32 -0.36 6.93
C LYS A 108 17.61 -1.57 7.83
N TYR A 109 18.49 -1.41 8.83
CA TYR A 109 18.97 -2.52 9.65
C TYR A 109 18.83 -2.20 11.14
N ALA A 110 18.76 -3.24 11.97
CA ALA A 110 18.82 -3.10 13.42
C ALA A 110 20.20 -2.54 13.85
N PRO A 111 20.27 -1.78 14.96
CA PRO A 111 19.17 -1.42 15.86
C PRO A 111 18.31 -0.23 15.38
N LEU A 112 18.77 0.54 14.39
CA LEU A 112 18.08 1.77 13.95
C LEU A 112 16.70 1.51 13.35
N LEU A 113 16.51 0.40 12.64
CA LEU A 113 15.20 0.00 12.12
C LEU A 113 14.15 -0.07 13.23
N MET A 114 14.51 -0.64 14.39
CA MET A 114 13.60 -0.81 15.53
C MET A 114 13.13 0.54 16.09
N THR A 115 13.96 1.58 15.97
CA THR A 115 13.61 2.94 16.39
C THR A 115 12.56 3.63 15.51
N ARG A 116 12.10 2.99 14.43
CA ARG A 116 11.17 3.58 13.46
C ARG A 116 9.83 2.86 13.34
N ILE A 117 9.67 1.72 14.02
CA ILE A 117 8.47 0.88 13.86
C ILE A 117 7.28 1.48 14.61
N CYS A 118 7.43 1.69 15.92
CA CYS A 118 6.44 2.39 16.74
C CYS A 118 7.13 3.07 17.93
N ARG A 119 6.38 3.90 18.68
CA ARG A 119 6.93 4.62 19.85
C ARG A 119 7.45 3.67 20.94
N ASP A 120 6.78 2.55 21.15
CA ASP A 120 7.16 1.61 22.20
C ASP A 120 8.44 0.85 21.85
N TRP A 121 8.55 0.39 20.59
CA TRP A 121 9.78 -0.22 20.07
C TRP A 121 10.94 0.77 20.06
N GLN A 122 10.69 2.04 19.74
CA GLN A 122 11.68 3.09 19.81
C GLN A 122 12.21 3.28 21.24
N ARG A 123 11.30 3.34 22.22
CA ARG A 123 11.67 3.44 23.63
C ARG A 123 12.52 2.26 24.06
N ILE A 124 12.05 1.03 23.82
CA ILE A 124 12.75 -0.20 24.18
C ILE A 124 14.13 -0.28 23.52
N ALA A 125 14.22 0.04 22.22
CA ALA A 125 15.50 0.03 21.51
C ALA A 125 16.49 1.06 22.07
N ILE A 126 16.03 2.26 22.44
CA ILE A 126 16.87 3.30 23.04
C ILE A 126 17.30 2.92 24.47
N GLU A 127 16.39 2.34 25.26
CA GLU A 127 16.62 1.92 26.65
C GLU A 127 17.38 0.60 26.77
N THR A 128 17.80 -0.01 25.66
CA THR A 128 18.60 -1.24 25.63
C THR A 128 20.03 -0.96 25.14
N PRO A 129 20.97 -0.56 26.02
CA PRO A 129 22.35 -0.22 25.65
C PRO A 129 23.09 -1.29 24.84
N ARG A 130 22.81 -2.57 25.10
CA ARG A 130 23.44 -3.72 24.41
C ARG A 130 23.24 -3.69 22.89
N LEU A 131 22.14 -3.11 22.40
CA LEU A 131 21.87 -2.95 20.97
C LEU A 131 22.85 -2.00 20.26
N TRP A 132 23.48 -1.10 21.03
CA TRP A 132 24.35 -0.05 20.54
C TRP A 132 25.84 -0.36 20.77
N GLY A 133 26.17 -1.61 21.15
CA GLY A 133 27.52 -2.05 21.52
C GLY A 133 28.52 -2.15 20.36
N SER A 134 28.10 -1.99 19.11
CA SER A 134 29.00 -1.97 17.96
C SER A 134 28.59 -0.94 16.93
N LEU A 135 29.57 -0.31 16.27
CA LEU A 135 29.35 0.74 15.28
C LEU A 135 30.42 0.72 14.18
N HIS A 136 29.99 0.61 12.93
CA HIS A 136 30.86 0.83 11.76
C HIS A 136 30.68 2.25 11.20
N ILE A 137 31.80 2.98 11.03
CA ILE A 137 31.83 4.38 10.62
C ILE A 137 32.58 4.53 9.30
N TYR A 138 31.86 4.37 8.20
CA TYR A 138 32.38 4.68 6.87
C TYR A 138 32.46 6.20 6.63
N PHE A 139 33.52 6.68 5.96
CA PHE A 139 33.64 8.06 5.47
C PHE A 139 33.85 8.08 3.94
N PRO A 140 32.84 8.51 3.15
CA PRO A 140 33.00 8.66 1.70
C PRO A 140 34.03 9.76 1.35
N PRO A 141 34.82 9.59 0.28
CA PRO A 141 35.89 10.53 -0.10
C PRO A 141 35.40 11.92 -0.55
N HIS A 142 34.10 12.08 -0.84
CA HIS A 142 33.49 13.36 -1.25
C HIS A 142 32.23 13.68 -0.43
N LEU A 143 32.40 13.91 0.86
CA LEU A 143 31.31 14.20 1.79
C LEU A 143 31.08 15.72 1.90
N SER A 144 29.85 16.18 1.66
CA SER A 144 29.50 17.59 1.92
C SER A 144 29.56 17.90 3.42
N GLN A 145 29.77 19.18 3.77
CA GLN A 145 29.85 19.62 5.17
C GLN A 145 28.57 19.27 5.96
N ASP A 146 27.40 19.44 5.36
CA ASP A 146 26.12 19.05 5.98
C ASP A 146 26.01 17.54 6.20
N ALA A 147 26.48 16.74 5.24
CA ALA A 147 26.48 15.29 5.38
C ALA A 147 27.47 14.85 6.46
N ALA A 148 28.63 15.51 6.59
CA ALA A 148 29.57 15.30 7.69
C ALA A 148 28.93 15.62 9.04
N PHE A 149 28.27 16.76 9.17
CA PHE A 149 27.60 17.17 10.40
C PHE A 149 26.52 16.18 10.84
N ARG A 150 25.65 15.73 9.91
CA ARG A 150 24.63 14.70 10.20
C ARG A 150 25.24 13.37 10.61
N ARG A 151 26.34 12.94 9.96
CA ARG A 151 27.05 11.70 10.35
C ARG A 151 27.61 11.81 11.76
N ILE A 152 28.26 12.92 12.10
CA ILE A 152 28.82 13.18 13.44
C ILE A 152 27.71 13.19 14.50
N ALA A 153 26.59 13.89 14.23
CA ALA A 153 25.44 13.90 15.14
C ALA A 153 24.88 12.49 15.37
N GLY A 154 24.77 11.69 14.31
CA GLY A 154 24.32 10.29 14.42
C GLY A 154 25.28 9.41 15.23
N VAL A 155 26.60 9.58 15.06
CA VAL A 155 27.60 8.86 15.88
C VAL A 155 27.50 9.28 17.34
N LYS A 156 27.40 10.58 17.64
CA LYS A 156 27.22 11.08 19.01
C LYS A 156 25.99 10.48 19.67
N LEU A 157 24.87 10.45 18.96
CA LEU A 157 23.63 9.86 19.47
C LEU A 157 23.75 8.34 19.69
N TRP A 158 24.50 7.65 18.83
CA TRP A 158 24.79 6.22 19.02
C TRP A 158 25.57 5.98 20.30
N LEU A 159 26.66 6.72 20.51
CA LEU A 159 27.51 6.62 21.69
C LEU A 159 26.74 6.94 22.99
N GLN A 160 25.84 7.93 22.94
CA GLN A 160 24.96 8.23 24.08
C GLN A 160 24.08 7.04 24.47
N ARG A 161 23.63 6.24 23.51
CA ARG A 161 22.75 5.08 23.73
C ARG A 161 23.49 3.83 24.21
N THR A 162 24.76 3.66 23.83
CA THR A 162 25.63 2.62 24.41
C THR A 162 25.79 2.78 25.93
N GLY A 163 25.65 4.00 26.44
CA GLY A 163 25.80 4.31 27.86
C GLY A 163 27.26 4.24 28.32
N SER A 164 27.48 4.47 29.62
CA SER A 164 28.83 4.51 30.22
C SER A 164 29.35 3.17 30.75
N VAL A 165 28.53 2.12 30.71
CA VAL A 165 28.77 0.86 31.44
C VAL A 165 29.24 -0.27 30.52
N LEU A 166 28.97 -0.20 29.21
CA LEU A 166 29.30 -1.27 28.26
C LEU A 166 30.44 -0.86 27.31
N PRO A 167 31.38 -1.76 27.00
CA PRO A 167 32.39 -1.51 25.98
C PRO A 167 31.74 -1.40 24.58
N ILE A 168 32.27 -0.51 23.74
CA ILE A 168 31.84 -0.36 22.35
C ILE A 168 32.92 -0.84 21.37
N SER A 169 32.51 -1.62 20.38
CA SER A 169 33.36 -2.04 19.27
C SER A 169 33.17 -1.09 18.08
N ILE A 170 34.23 -0.39 17.67
CA ILE A 170 34.19 0.55 16.54
C ILE A 170 35.02 0.02 15.38
N SER A 171 34.46 0.08 14.18
CA SER A 171 35.13 -0.19 12.90
C SER A 171 35.07 1.06 12.02
N LEU A 172 36.09 1.29 11.18
CA LEU A 172 36.22 2.43 10.28
C LEU A 172 36.14 1.98 8.81
#